data_AF-A0A819RKP6-F1
#
_entry.id   AF-A0A819RKP6-F1
#
_cell.length_a   1.000
_cell.length_b   1.000
_cell.length_c   1.000
_cell.angle_alpha   90.00
_cell.angle_beta   90.00
_cell.angle_gamma   90.00
#
_symmetry.space_group_name_H-M   'P 1'
#
loop_
_entity.id
_entity.type
_entity.pdbx_description
1 polymer ?
#
loop_
_entity_poly.entity_id
_entity_poly.type
_entity_poly.pdbx_seq_one_letter_code
_entity_poly.pdbx_strand_id
1 'polypeptide(L)'
;LYEYPPINSSVVAIGWGRLWQNGPESLTLQQVILKIIDYNKSTCYPLIYDRKNQFCAGVDNSKKDTCQGDSGGPLLIFTSSKQWVIAGLTSFGYGCAHPLYSGVYTRIITYLDWIHLYINNTNNSMYPSSLITDTSFDYNDIEWINNMSFHHSISLVLLIILLTLLY
;
A
#
# COMPACT_ATOMS: atom_id res chain seq x y z
N LEU A 1 -14.69 -7.64 15.14
CA LEU A 1 -13.83 -6.43 15.11
C LEU A 1 -12.40 -6.91 14.96
N TYR A 2 -11.75 -6.59 13.84
CA TYR A 2 -10.34 -6.86 13.66
C TYR A 2 -9.56 -5.86 14.51
N GLU A 3 -8.70 -6.34 15.40
CA GLU A 3 -7.85 -5.48 16.23
C GLU A 3 -6.50 -5.29 15.53
N TYR A 4 -5.98 -4.06 15.59
CA TYR A 4 -4.67 -3.78 15.01
C TYR A 4 -3.58 -4.59 15.75
N PRO A 5 -2.68 -5.29 15.03
CA PRO A 5 -1.66 -6.12 15.66
C PRO A 5 -0.75 -5.33 16.61
N PRO A 6 -0.39 -5.87 17.78
CA PRO A 6 0.46 -5.17 18.74
C PRO A 6 1.88 -4.95 18.20
N ILE A 7 2.61 -4.01 18.80
CA ILE A 7 4.04 -3.79 18.55
C ILE A 7 4.81 -5.12 18.69
N ASN A 8 5.86 -5.30 17.90
CA ASN A 8 6.65 -6.54 17.76
C ASN A 8 5.93 -7.74 17.13
N SER A 9 4.65 -7.62 16.75
CA SER A 9 3.98 -8.66 15.96
C SER A 9 4.70 -8.88 14.63
N SER A 10 4.75 -10.14 14.21
CA SER A 10 5.31 -10.50 12.90
C SER A 10 4.29 -10.21 11.80
N VAL A 11 4.75 -9.55 10.75
CA VAL A 11 4.01 -9.27 9.52
C VAL A 11 4.77 -9.86 8.35
N VAL A 12 4.07 -10.27 7.30
CA VAL A 12 4.66 -10.79 6.07
C VAL A 12 4.36 -9.82 4.94
N ALA A 13 5.41 -9.23 4.36
CA ALA A 13 5.29 -8.49 3.10
C ALA A 13 5.56 -9.43 1.94
N ILE A 14 4.83 -9.27 0.84
CA ILE A 14 5.03 -10.02 -0.40
C ILE A 14 5.05 -9.07 -1.60
N GLY A 15 5.86 -9.36 -2.62
CA GLY A 15 5.94 -8.51 -3.80
C GLY A 15 6.98 -8.95 -4.84
N TRP A 16 7.02 -8.22 -5.95
CA TRP A 16 7.96 -8.41 -7.07
C TRP A 16 8.93 -7.23 -7.23
N GLY A 17 9.00 -6.35 -6.23
CA GLY A 17 9.90 -5.21 -6.23
C GLY A 17 11.37 -5.61 -6.30
N ARG A 18 12.22 -4.60 -6.25
CA ARG A 18 13.66 -4.79 -6.34
C ARG A 18 14.20 -5.62 -5.17
N LEU A 19 15.13 -6.51 -5.47
CA LEU A 19 15.74 -7.38 -4.44
C LEU A 19 16.64 -6.60 -3.45
N TRP A 20 17.12 -5.43 -3.86
CA TRP A 20 17.84 -4.47 -3.02
C TRP A 20 17.77 -3.08 -3.67
N GLN A 21 18.17 -2.03 -2.93
CA GLN A 21 18.15 -0.66 -3.43
C GLN A 21 18.97 -0.52 -4.73
N ASN A 22 18.35 0.05 -5.76
CA ASN A 22 18.91 0.17 -7.11
C ASN A 22 19.26 -1.16 -7.80
N GLY A 23 18.86 -2.29 -7.23
CA GLY A 23 19.01 -3.63 -7.80
C GLY A 23 17.94 -3.95 -8.86
N PRO A 24 17.96 -5.19 -9.39
CA PRO A 24 16.95 -5.67 -10.33
C PRO A 24 15.62 -5.95 -9.63
N GLU A 25 14.53 -5.80 -10.38
CA GLU A 25 13.20 -6.30 -10.00
C GLU A 25 13.20 -7.83 -9.92
N SER A 26 12.37 -8.38 -9.05
CA SER A 26 12.29 -9.82 -8.89
C SER A 26 11.43 -10.46 -9.98
N LEU A 27 11.96 -11.51 -10.62
CA LEU A 27 11.19 -12.31 -11.59
C LEU A 27 10.15 -13.24 -10.94
N THR A 28 10.27 -13.46 -9.63
CA THR A 28 9.40 -14.36 -8.87
C THR A 28 8.88 -13.64 -7.63
N LEU A 29 7.71 -14.06 -7.13
CA LEU A 29 7.14 -13.46 -5.93
C LEU A 29 8.09 -13.69 -4.74
N GLN A 30 8.47 -12.61 -4.08
CA GLN A 30 9.26 -12.64 -2.86
C GLN A 30 8.36 -12.50 -1.64
N GLN A 31 8.87 -12.97 -0.50
CA GLN A 31 8.27 -12.74 0.80
C GLN A 31 9.32 -12.38 1.84
N VAL A 32 8.95 -11.51 2.77
CA VAL A 32 9.81 -11.14 3.89
C VAL A 32 9.01 -11.00 5.18
N ILE A 33 9.54 -11.57 6.26
CA ILE A 33 8.96 -11.44 7.60
C ILE A 33 9.60 -10.22 8.27
N LEU A 34 8.76 -9.27 8.67
CA LEU A 34 9.13 -8.06 9.41
C LEU A 34 8.43 -8.02 10.76
N LYS A 35 8.81 -7.07 11.62
CA LYS A 35 8.10 -6.82 12.88
C LYS A 35 7.54 -5.41 12.90
N ILE A 36 6.36 -5.25 13.49
CA ILE A 36 5.80 -3.92 13.75
C ILE A 36 6.67 -3.20 14.76
N ILE A 37 7.03 -1.96 14.43
CA ILE A 37 7.92 -1.13 15.23
C ILE A 37 7.08 -0.09 15.98
N ASP A 38 7.46 0.17 17.23
CA ASP A 38 6.88 1.25 18.02
C ASP A 38 7.11 2.59 17.30
N TYR A 39 6.05 3.36 17.14
CA TYR A 39 6.12 4.68 16.51
C TYR A 39 7.02 5.66 17.27
N ASN A 40 7.26 5.44 18.58
CA ASN A 40 8.19 6.26 19.36
C ASN A 40 9.66 5.94 19.09
N LYS A 41 9.97 4.83 18.41
CA LYS A 41 11.36 4.53 18.02
C LYS A 41 11.79 5.47 16.90
N SER A 42 12.98 6.04 17.05
CA SER A 42 13.62 6.89 16.02
C SER A 42 13.83 6.19 14.68
N THR A 43 13.79 4.85 14.65
CA THR A 43 13.85 4.04 13.43
C THR A 43 12.59 4.13 12.56
N CYS A 44 11.45 4.49 13.16
CA CYS A 44 10.21 4.79 12.45
C CYS A 44 10.24 6.25 11.99
N TYR A 45 10.83 6.45 10.81
CA TYR A 45 11.11 7.71 10.12
C TYR A 45 10.39 8.98 10.67
N PRO A 46 11.08 9.85 11.43
CA PRO A 46 10.42 10.90 12.21
C PRO A 46 10.01 12.15 11.42
N LEU A 47 10.37 12.27 10.13
CA LEU A 47 10.25 13.55 9.41
C LEU A 47 8.94 13.73 8.63
N ILE A 48 8.25 12.66 8.23
CA ILE A 48 6.97 12.72 7.48
C ILE A 48 6.16 11.43 7.76
N TYR A 49 5.53 11.32 8.93
CA TYR A 49 4.76 10.13 9.30
C TYR A 49 3.44 10.51 10.00
N ASP A 50 2.33 10.00 9.47
CA ASP A 50 1.01 10.11 10.10
C ASP A 50 0.69 8.85 10.90
N ARG A 51 0.87 8.94 12.23
CA ARG A 51 0.62 7.83 13.17
C ARG A 51 -0.79 7.24 13.10
N LYS A 52 -1.77 8.03 12.66
CA LYS A 52 -3.16 7.58 12.58
C LYS A 52 -3.37 6.71 11.34
N ASN A 53 -2.73 7.07 10.24
CA ASN A 53 -2.94 6.46 8.93
C ASN A 53 -1.83 5.49 8.51
N GLN A 54 -0.73 5.44 9.26
CA GLN A 54 0.45 4.66 8.90
C GLN A 54 0.99 3.87 10.10
N PHE A 55 1.94 2.97 9.83
CA PHE A 55 2.78 2.28 10.80
C PHE A 55 4.12 1.89 10.19
N CYS A 56 5.13 1.65 11.03
CA CYS A 56 6.42 1.16 10.58
C CYS A 56 6.58 -0.34 10.84
N ALA A 57 7.27 -1.02 9.94
CA ALA A 57 7.71 -2.39 10.15
C ALA A 57 9.13 -2.60 9.61
N GLY A 58 9.89 -3.42 10.33
CA GLY A 58 11.28 -3.70 10.02
C GLY A 58 11.85 -4.71 11.00
N VAL A 59 13.13 -5.06 10.84
CA VAL A 59 13.86 -5.85 11.83
C VAL A 59 15.20 -5.17 12.08
N ASP A 60 15.42 -4.77 13.33
CA ASP A 60 16.67 -4.12 13.77
C ASP A 60 17.88 -4.95 13.34
N ASN A 61 18.90 -4.30 12.77
CA ASN A 61 20.13 -4.92 12.25
C ASN A 61 19.95 -6.00 11.17
N SER A 62 18.79 -6.04 10.50
CA SER A 62 18.57 -6.94 9.36
C SER A 62 18.73 -6.20 8.04
N LYS A 63 19.02 -6.95 6.97
CA LYS A 63 18.95 -6.46 5.58
C LYS A 63 17.60 -6.80 4.93
N LYS A 64 16.52 -6.75 5.71
CA LYS A 64 15.18 -7.18 5.30
C LYS A 64 14.22 -6.00 5.30
N ASP A 65 13.56 -5.76 4.17
CA ASP A 65 12.60 -4.69 3.97
C ASP A 65 11.80 -4.94 2.68
N THR A 66 10.74 -4.18 2.47
CA THR A 66 10.18 -3.95 1.14
C THR A 66 11.05 -2.97 0.34
N CYS A 67 10.92 -2.95 -0.98
CA CYS A 67 11.76 -2.09 -1.82
C CYS A 67 10.96 -1.45 -2.96
N GLN A 68 11.64 -0.70 -3.85
CA GLN A 68 10.97 -0.04 -4.97
C GLN A 68 10.26 -1.09 -5.85
N GLY A 69 9.02 -0.80 -6.23
CA GLY A 69 8.15 -1.73 -6.96
C GLY A 69 7.22 -2.56 -6.06
N ASP A 70 7.43 -2.58 -4.74
CA ASP A 70 6.51 -3.24 -3.79
C ASP A 70 5.38 -2.32 -3.32
N SER A 71 5.41 -1.01 -3.63
CA SER A 71 4.40 -0.03 -3.20
C SER A 71 2.98 -0.46 -3.59
N GLY A 72 2.06 -0.40 -2.62
CA GLY A 72 0.69 -0.91 -2.73
C GLY A 72 0.56 -2.42 -2.45
N GLY A 73 1.67 -3.15 -2.35
CA GLY A 73 1.68 -4.57 -2.00
C GLY A 73 1.21 -4.83 -0.58
N PRO A 74 0.66 -6.03 -0.29
CA PRO A 74 0.04 -6.31 1.00
C PRO A 74 1.06 -6.64 2.09
N LEU A 75 0.81 -6.12 3.29
CA LEU A 75 1.37 -6.61 4.54
C LEU A 75 0.35 -7.48 5.25
N LEU A 76 0.68 -8.75 5.41
CA LEU A 76 -0.20 -9.79 5.92
C LEU A 76 0.13 -10.11 7.38
N ILE A 77 -0.90 -10.39 8.17
CA ILE A 77 -0.74 -11.06 9.47
C ILE A 77 -1.55 -12.34 9.52
N PHE A 78 -1.04 -13.31 10.28
CA PHE A 78 -1.77 -14.53 10.58
C PHE A 78 -2.47 -14.37 11.93
N THR A 79 -3.79 -14.38 11.91
CA THR A 79 -4.62 -14.12 13.09
C THR A 79 -4.75 -15.35 13.99
N SER A 80 -5.22 -15.15 15.23
CA SER A 80 -5.61 -16.24 16.13
C SER A 80 -6.75 -17.10 15.57
N SER A 81 -7.59 -16.53 14.69
CA SER A 81 -8.61 -17.26 13.92
C SER A 81 -8.05 -18.10 12.76
N LYS A 82 -6.72 -18.23 12.66
CA LYS A 82 -6.00 -18.99 11.62
C LYS A 82 -6.27 -18.48 10.20
N GLN A 83 -6.38 -17.16 10.04
CA GLN A 83 -6.62 -16.52 8.75
C GLN A 83 -5.51 -15.52 8.43
N TRP A 84 -5.18 -15.41 7.15
CA TRP A 84 -4.35 -14.31 6.66
C TRP A 84 -5.24 -13.11 6.38
N VAL A 85 -4.83 -11.96 6.90
CA VAL A 85 -5.52 -10.69 6.69
C VAL A 85 -4.53 -9.59 6.36
N ILE A 86 -4.97 -8.60 5.58
CA ILE A 86 -4.16 -7.45 5.20
C ILE A 86 -4.18 -6.44 6.35
N ALA A 87 -3.05 -6.29 7.03
CA ALA A 87 -2.86 -5.31 8.09
C ALA A 87 -2.41 -3.94 7.55
N GLY A 88 -1.71 -3.94 6.41
CA GLY A 88 -1.22 -2.73 5.79
C GLY A 88 -0.87 -2.87 4.32
N LEU A 89 -0.47 -1.74 3.73
CA LEU A 89 0.05 -1.68 2.36
C LEU A 89 1.44 -1.05 2.38
N THR A 90 2.36 -1.60 1.60
CA THR A 90 3.68 -1.00 1.38
C THR A 90 3.54 0.42 0.85
N SER A 91 4.20 1.38 1.48
CA SER A 91 4.11 2.80 1.10
C SER A 91 5.46 3.33 0.65
N PHE A 92 6.34 3.65 1.60
CA PHE A 92 7.64 4.28 1.34
C PHE A 92 8.68 3.93 2.42
N GLY A 93 9.92 4.32 2.19
CA GLY A 93 11.03 4.17 3.13
C GLY A 93 12.25 4.96 2.65
N TYR A 94 13.22 5.17 3.55
CA TYR A 94 14.50 5.77 3.16
C TYR A 94 15.42 4.67 2.60
N GLY A 95 15.49 4.57 1.27
CA GLY A 95 16.15 3.44 0.62
C GLY A 95 15.41 2.12 0.87
N CYS A 96 16.13 1.00 0.78
CA CYS A 96 15.60 -0.32 1.13
C CYS A 96 16.53 -0.97 2.15
N ALA A 97 15.95 -1.55 3.22
CA ALA A 97 16.71 -2.24 4.27
C ALA A 97 17.81 -1.36 4.89
N HIS A 98 17.47 -0.09 5.12
CA HIS A 98 18.40 0.89 5.68
C HIS A 98 18.70 0.58 7.15
N PRO A 99 19.96 0.66 7.60
CA PRO A 99 20.34 0.24 8.95
C PRO A 99 19.70 1.06 10.07
N LEU A 100 19.30 2.30 9.78
CA LEU A 100 18.72 3.23 10.77
C LEU A 100 17.21 3.45 10.59
N TYR A 101 16.63 3.09 9.44
CA TYR A 101 15.26 3.46 9.11
C TYR A 101 14.48 2.25 8.64
N SER A 102 13.25 2.11 9.11
CA SER A 102 12.34 1.05 8.73
C SER A 102 11.36 1.52 7.66
N GLY A 103 10.79 0.56 6.93
CA GLY A 103 9.73 0.82 5.97
C GLY A 103 8.46 1.34 6.65
N VAL A 104 7.74 2.19 5.93
CA VAL A 104 6.46 2.79 6.34
C VAL A 104 5.33 2.19 5.49
N TYR A 105 4.25 1.85 6.18
CA TYR A 105 3.12 1.12 5.64
C TYR A 105 1.81 1.84 5.98
N THR A 106 0.86 1.83 5.06
CA THR A 106 -0.49 2.34 5.30
C THR A 106 -1.22 1.42 6.27
N ARG A 107 -1.91 1.99 7.26
CA ARG A 107 -2.71 1.29 8.26
C ARG A 107 -4.12 1.02 7.73
N ILE A 108 -4.37 -0.18 7.22
CA ILE A 108 -5.66 -0.53 6.57
C ILE A 108 -6.87 -0.31 7.47
N ILE A 109 -6.75 -0.60 8.78
CA ILE A 109 -7.87 -0.46 9.72
C ILE A 109 -8.44 0.97 9.75
N THR A 110 -7.61 1.99 9.48
CA THR A 110 -8.04 3.40 9.46
C THR A 110 -8.87 3.75 8.24
N TYR A 111 -8.79 2.94 7.18
CA TYR A 111 -9.47 3.16 5.92
C TYR A 111 -10.65 2.22 5.70
N LEU A 112 -11.02 1.36 6.65
CA LEU A 112 -12.07 0.35 6.46
C LEU A 112 -13.43 0.98 6.09
N ASP A 113 -13.81 2.10 6.72
CA ASP A 113 -15.08 2.76 6.40
C ASP A 113 -15.09 3.28 4.95
N TRP A 114 -13.98 3.88 4.52
CA TRP A 114 -13.79 4.32 3.14
C TRP A 114 -13.83 3.11 2.18
N ILE A 115 -13.11 2.03 2.47
CA ILE A 115 -13.12 0.80 1.67
C ILE A 115 -14.55 0.25 1.55
N HIS A 116 -15.27 0.13 2.68
CA HIS A 116 -16.64 -0.37 2.70
C HIS A 116 -17.61 0.53 1.94
N LEU A 117 -17.45 1.86 2.02
CA LEU A 117 -18.27 2.81 1.25
C LEU A 117 -18.17 2.50 -0.25
N TYR A 118 -16.97 2.36 -0.79
CA TYR A 118 -16.78 2.10 -2.21
C TYR A 118 -17.23 0.69 -2.62
N ILE A 119 -16.93 -0.34 -1.82
CA ILE A 119 -17.37 -1.72 -2.11
C ILE A 119 -18.90 -1.84 -2.05
N ASN A 120 -19.56 -1.20 -1.08
CA ASN A 120 -21.01 -1.30 -0.94
C ASN A 120 -21.75 -0.43 -1.96
N ASN A 121 -21.19 0.71 -2.36
CA ASN A 121 -21.76 1.52 -3.45
C ASN A 121 -21.67 0.81 -4.80
N THR A 122 -20.70 -0.09 -5.00
CA THR A 122 -20.69 -0.97 -6.19
C THR A 122 -21.77 -2.06 -6.15
N ASN A 123 -22.30 -2.41 -4.98
CA ASN A 123 -23.40 -3.36 -4.84
C ASN A 123 -24.80 -2.70 -4.98
N ASN A 124 -24.86 -1.37 -5.00
CA ASN A 124 -26.08 -0.57 -5.12
C ASN A 124 -26.19 0.20 -6.45
N SER A 125 -25.44 -0.18 -7.49
CA SER A 125 -25.82 0.17 -8.86
C SER A 125 -26.95 -0.80 -9.30
N MET A 126 -28.22 -0.57 -8.98
CA MET A 126 -29.08 0.44 -9.60
C MET A 126 -28.31 1.57 -10.29
N TYR A 127 -27.69 1.26 -11.45
CA TYR A 127 -27.79 2.23 -12.53
C TYR A 127 -29.30 2.33 -12.83
N PRO A 128 -29.96 3.48 -12.65
CA PRO A 128 -31.32 3.62 -13.12
C PRO A 128 -31.29 3.32 -14.63
N SER A 129 -32.12 2.37 -15.07
CA SER A 129 -32.23 1.89 -16.45
C SER A 129 -32.75 2.96 -17.44
N SER A 130 -32.71 4.24 -17.06
CA SER A 130 -33.23 5.37 -17.82
C SER A 130 -32.16 6.42 -18.18
N LEU A 131 -30.87 6.15 -17.97
CA LEU A 131 -29.78 7.04 -18.42
C LEU A 131 -28.92 6.46 -19.56
N ILE A 132 -29.33 5.35 -20.16
CA ILE A 132 -28.75 4.86 -21.42
C ILE A 132 -29.46 5.55 -22.60
N THR A 133 -29.26 6.86 -22.76
CA THR A 133 -29.48 7.56 -24.04
C THR A 133 -28.50 8.71 -24.19
N ASP A 134 -27.23 8.51 -23.83
CA ASP A 134 -26.19 9.36 -24.39
C ASP A 134 -25.05 8.50 -24.93
N THR A 135 -25.18 8.15 -26.20
CA THR A 135 -24.14 7.53 -27.02
C THR A 135 -23.13 8.57 -27.49
N SER A 136 -22.62 9.42 -26.59
CA SER A 136 -21.49 10.29 -26.87
C SER A 136 -20.43 10.13 -25.78
N PHE A 137 -19.67 9.03 -25.91
CA PHE A 137 -18.32 8.97 -25.37
C PHE A 137 -17.52 10.02 -26.15
N ASP A 138 -17.27 11.19 -25.57
CA ASP A 138 -16.44 12.21 -26.20
C ASP A 138 -14.99 11.73 -26.18
N TYR A 139 -14.49 11.38 -27.36
CA TYR A 139 -13.14 10.89 -27.61
C TYR A 139 -12.07 11.99 -27.39
N ASN A 140 -12.47 13.25 -27.19
CA ASN A 140 -11.55 14.38 -27.07
C ASN A 140 -11.04 14.65 -25.63
N ASP A 141 -11.57 13.99 -24.58
CA ASP A 141 -11.02 14.07 -23.22
C ASP A 141 -9.80 13.13 -22.96
N ILE A 142 -9.34 12.43 -24.00
CA ILE A 142 -8.27 11.40 -23.94
C ILE A 142 -6.89 11.98 -24.32
N GLU A 143 -6.75 13.31 -24.43
CA GLU A 143 -5.48 13.92 -24.84
C GLU A 143 -4.35 13.79 -23.79
N TRP A 144 -4.69 13.52 -22.52
CA TRP A 144 -3.69 13.22 -21.47
C TRP A 144 -3.29 11.73 -21.40
N ILE A 145 -4.20 10.81 -21.76
CA ILE A 145 -3.96 9.36 -21.67
C ILE A 145 -3.03 8.91 -22.79
N ASN A 146 -3.15 9.50 -23.98
CA ASN A 146 -2.39 9.09 -25.16
C ASN A 146 -0.96 9.66 -25.21
N ASN A 147 -0.62 10.66 -24.39
CA ASN A 147 0.74 11.21 -24.28
C ASN A 147 1.56 10.59 -23.14
N MET A 148 0.98 9.68 -22.37
CA MET A 148 1.70 8.95 -21.33
C MET A 148 2.32 7.71 -21.96
N SER A 149 3.54 7.86 -22.46
CA SER A 149 4.35 6.77 -22.97
C SER A 149 4.45 5.67 -21.90
N PHE A 150 3.78 4.55 -22.19
CA PHE A 150 3.75 3.35 -21.38
C PHE A 150 5.17 2.78 -21.26
N HIS A 151 5.85 3.12 -20.18
CA HIS A 151 6.97 2.35 -19.65
C HIS A 151 6.87 2.33 -18.12
N HIS A 152 6.73 1.12 -17.58
CA HIS A 152 6.79 0.73 -16.17
C HIS A 152 5.62 1.16 -15.26
N SER A 153 4.66 0.25 -15.13
CA SER A 153 4.06 -0.22 -13.87
C SER A 153 3.79 0.79 -12.75
N ILE A 154 3.12 1.91 -13.04
CA ILE A 154 2.50 2.80 -12.02
C ILE A 154 1.30 3.42 -12.74
N SER A 155 0.02 3.23 -12.39
CA SER A 155 -0.61 3.89 -11.24
C SER A 155 -2.14 3.70 -11.25
N LEU A 156 -2.66 2.77 -10.46
CA LEU A 156 -3.87 3.05 -9.67
C LEU A 156 -3.49 3.50 -8.25
N VAL A 157 -2.33 3.04 -7.77
CA VAL A 157 -1.82 3.33 -6.43
C VAL A 157 -1.29 4.76 -6.30
N LEU A 158 -0.68 5.34 -7.35
CA LEU A 158 -0.28 6.75 -7.32
C LEU A 158 -1.50 7.68 -7.40
N LEU A 159 -2.60 7.26 -8.04
CA LEU A 159 -3.86 7.99 -8.03
C LEU A 159 -4.45 8.05 -6.62
N ILE A 160 -4.42 6.93 -5.89
CA ILE A 160 -4.84 6.87 -4.48
C ILE A 160 -3.90 7.72 -3.60
N ILE A 161 -2.58 7.67 -3.82
CA ILE A 161 -1.61 8.46 -3.06
C ILE A 161 -1.75 9.98 -3.34
N LEU A 162 -1.98 10.38 -4.60
CA LEU A 162 -2.23 11.77 -4.99
C LEU A 162 -3.55 12.30 -4.41
N LEU A 163 -4.59 11.47 -4.36
CA LEU A 163 -5.87 11.83 -3.73
C LEU A 163 -5.75 11.98 -2.20
N THR A 164 -4.83 11.28 -1.55
CA THR A 164 -4.58 11.42 -0.10
C THR A 164 -3.68 12.60 0.28
N LEU A 165 -3.02 13.26 -0.68
CA LEU A 165 -2.16 14.44 -0.43
C LEU A 165 -2.83 15.78 -0.74
N LEU A 166 -4.09 15.77 -1.19
CA LEU A 166 -4.86 16.97 -1.53
C LEU A 166 -6.07 17.23 -0.61
N TYR A 167 -6.19 16.54 0.52
CA TYR A 167 -7.18 16.82 1.58
C TYR A 167 -6.59 16.64 2.98
#